data_AF-A0A7Y9IDW6-F1
#
_entry.id   AF-A0A7Y9IDW6-F1
#
_cell.length_a   1.000
_cell.length_b   1.000
_cell.length_c   1.000
_cell.angle_alpha   90.00
_cell.angle_beta   90.00
_cell.angle_gamma   90.00
#
_symmetry.space_group_name_H-M   'P 1'
#
loop_
_entity.id
_entity.type
_entity.pdbx_description
1 polymer ?
#
loop_
_entity_poly.entity_id
_entity_poly.type
_entity_poly.pdbx_seq_one_letter_code
_entity_poly.pdbx_strand_id
1 'polypeptide(L)'
;MDAVRQHRPDPTAGRTLMHGDYHPGNLLWRDGALTGVIDWNGARLGSRWFDVAYCRADVAALFGHASHHSSAKPSRNSVSDPAERTG
;
A
#
# COMPACT_ATOMS: atom_id res chain seq x y z
N MET A 1 16.78 -33.71 -21.64
CA MET A 1 15.75 -32.98 -20.86
C MET A 1 16.13 -32.84 -19.37
N ASP A 2 17.15 -33.55 -18.88
CA ASP A 2 17.50 -33.57 -17.45
C ASP A 2 18.41 -32.43 -16.97
N ALA A 3 19.26 -31.87 -17.85
CA ALA A 3 20.25 -30.85 -17.45
C ALA A 3 19.64 -29.48 -17.05
N VAL A 4 18.46 -29.12 -17.57
CA VAL A 4 17.78 -27.85 -17.25
C VAL A 4 17.16 -27.86 -15.85
N ARG A 5 16.82 -29.04 -15.31
CA ARG A 5 16.29 -29.15 -13.94
C ARG A 5 17.34 -28.91 -12.86
N GLN A 6 18.62 -29.15 -13.19
CA GLN A 6 19.72 -29.17 -12.22
C GLN A 6 20.24 -27.77 -11.85
N HIS A 7 19.94 -26.74 -12.66
CA HIS A 7 20.39 -25.36 -12.47
C HIS A 7 19.25 -24.36 -12.29
N ARG A 8 18.07 -24.80 -11.83
CA ARG A 8 16.97 -23.88 -11.58
C ARG A 8 17.38 -22.94 -10.42
N PRO A 9 17.41 -21.61 -10.62
CA PRO A 9 17.66 -20.70 -9.51
C PRO A 9 16.65 -20.96 -8.41
N ASP A 10 17.10 -20.89 -7.16
CA ASP A 10 16.22 -21.02 -6.02
C ASP A 10 15.06 -20.01 -6.21
N PRO A 11 13.80 -20.48 -6.33
CA PRO A 11 12.66 -19.61 -6.57
C PRO A 11 12.46 -18.58 -5.44
N THR A 12 13.10 -18.78 -4.30
CA THR A 12 13.09 -17.90 -3.13
C THR A 12 14.32 -17.00 -3.04
N ALA A 13 15.34 -17.17 -3.89
CA ALA A 13 16.52 -16.32 -3.88
C ALA A 13 16.13 -14.85 -4.06
N GLY A 14 16.46 -14.02 -3.06
CA GLY A 14 16.12 -12.60 -3.04
C GLY A 14 14.67 -12.26 -2.67
N ARG A 15 13.84 -13.26 -2.34
CA ARG A 15 12.51 -13.04 -1.77
C ARG A 15 12.58 -12.94 -0.25
N THR A 16 11.81 -12.03 0.32
CA THR A 16 11.61 -11.89 1.76
C THR A 16 10.12 -11.90 2.07
N LEU A 17 9.77 -12.13 3.34
CA LEU A 17 8.42 -11.84 3.81
C LEU A 17 8.12 -10.36 3.58
N MET A 18 7.07 -10.10 2.80
CA MET A 18 6.47 -8.78 2.63
C MET A 18 5.10 -8.78 3.31
N HIS A 19 4.70 -7.62 3.83
CA HIS A 19 3.38 -7.35 4.41
C HIS A 19 2.29 -7.41 3.33
N GLY A 20 2.56 -6.85 2.15
CA GLY A 20 1.61 -6.80 1.04
C GLY A 20 0.67 -5.59 1.05
N ASP A 21 0.51 -4.95 2.21
CA ASP A 21 -0.23 -3.70 2.38
C ASP A 21 0.46 -2.77 3.41
N TYR A 22 1.78 -2.58 3.26
CA TYR A 22 2.59 -1.81 4.22
C TYR A 22 2.48 -0.31 3.94
N HIS A 23 1.59 0.38 4.65
CA HIS A 23 1.41 1.83 4.54
C HIS A 23 1.15 2.47 5.91
N PRO A 24 1.28 3.81 6.06
CA PRO A 24 1.20 4.47 7.36
C PRO A 24 -0.08 4.20 8.18
N GLY A 25 -1.19 3.86 7.53
CA GLY A 25 -2.45 3.52 8.20
C GLY A 25 -2.43 2.19 8.95
N ASN A 26 -1.55 1.27 8.55
CA ASN A 26 -1.36 -0.04 9.18
C ASN A 26 -0.20 -0.06 10.19
N LEU A 27 0.38 1.11 10.51
CA LEU A 27 1.48 1.27 11.46
C LEU A 27 0.97 1.84 12.79
N LEU A 28 1.25 1.16 13.89
CA LEU A 28 0.89 1.62 15.23
C LEU A 28 2.07 2.34 15.89
N TRP A 29 1.86 3.59 16.29
CA TRP A 29 2.87 4.42 16.94
C TRP A 29 2.49 4.72 18.38
N ARG A 30 3.47 4.72 19.28
CA ARG A 30 3.33 5.19 20.66
C ARG A 30 4.60 5.93 21.05
N ASP A 31 4.45 7.16 21.55
CA ASP A 31 5.56 8.01 22.03
C ASP A 31 6.70 8.17 20.99
N GLY A 32 6.34 8.32 19.71
CA GLY A 32 7.30 8.46 18.61
C GLY A 32 7.98 7.16 18.16
N ALA A 33 7.68 6.02 18.79
CA ALA A 33 8.19 4.72 18.40
C ALA A 33 7.14 3.89 17.64
N LEU A 34 7.58 3.16 16.61
CA LEU A 34 6.76 2.14 15.96
C LEU A 34 6.60 0.94 16.91
N THR A 35 5.37 0.57 17.22
CA THR A 35 5.02 -0.47 18.20
C THR A 35 4.33 -1.69 17.59
N GLY A 36 3.81 -1.57 16.37
CA GLY A 36 3.13 -2.67 15.71
C GLY A 36 2.86 -2.41 14.24
N VAL A 37 2.62 -3.51 13.53
CA VAL A 37 2.14 -3.54 12.15
C VAL A 37 0.93 -4.46 12.14
N ILE A 38 -0.19 -3.98 11.62
CA ILE A 38 -1.48 -4.69 11.60
C ILE A 38 -1.93 -4.98 10.16
N ASP A 39 -2.96 -5.83 10.02
CA ASP A 39 -3.56 -6.21 8.74
C ASP A 39 -2.64 -7.01 7.78
N TRP A 40 -2.17 -8.17 8.26
CA TRP A 40 -1.27 -9.06 7.52
C TRP A 40 -1.95 -9.92 6.44
N ASN A 41 -3.15 -9.57 5.99
CA ASN A 41 -3.93 -10.40 5.05
C ASN A 41 -3.20 -10.60 3.69
N GLY A 42 -2.31 -9.68 3.32
CA GLY A 42 -1.53 -9.68 2.08
C GLY A 42 -0.15 -10.33 2.19
N ALA A 43 0.18 -10.91 3.36
CA ALA A 43 1.52 -11.39 3.66
C ALA A 43 1.96 -12.51 2.72
N ARG A 44 3.13 -12.37 2.10
CA ARG A 44 3.67 -13.35 1.14
C ARG A 44 5.18 -13.24 0.99
N LEU A 45 5.80 -14.20 0.30
CA LEU A 45 7.20 -14.09 -0.13
C LEU A 45 7.29 -13.31 -1.45
N GLY A 46 7.99 -12.18 -1.42
CA GLY A 46 8.13 -11.30 -2.58
C GLY A 46 9.39 -10.45 -2.55
N SER A 47 9.44 -9.46 -3.44
CA SER A 47 10.57 -8.53 -3.53
C SER A 47 10.71 -7.73 -2.23
N ARG A 48 11.93 -7.66 -1.68
CA ARG A 48 12.27 -6.85 -0.51
C ARG A 48 11.97 -5.36 -0.64
N TRP A 49 11.77 -4.88 -1.86
CA TRP A 49 11.55 -3.47 -2.15
C TRP A 49 10.08 -3.06 -2.16
N PHE A 50 9.15 -4.02 -2.23
CA PHE A 50 7.74 -3.74 -2.49
C PHE A 50 7.13 -2.86 -1.39
N ASP A 51 7.19 -3.30 -0.14
CA ASP A 51 6.61 -2.58 1.00
C ASP A 51 7.23 -1.19 1.20
N VAL A 52 8.55 -1.07 0.99
CA VAL A 52 9.27 0.21 1.12
C VAL A 52 8.83 1.21 0.05
N ALA A 53 8.73 0.76 -1.20
CA ALA A 53 8.29 1.60 -2.31
C ALA A 53 6.83 2.03 -2.13
N TYR A 54 5.97 1.10 -1.70
CA TYR A 54 4.56 1.35 -1.46
C TYR A 54 4.36 2.38 -0.34
N CYS A 55 4.93 2.15 0.84
CA CYS A 55 4.85 3.07 1.98
C CYS A 55 5.41 4.46 1.66
N ARG A 56 6.53 4.53 0.95
CA ARG A 56 7.11 5.81 0.51
C ARG A 56 6.18 6.58 -0.42
N ALA A 57 5.52 5.90 -1.35
CA ALA A 57 4.56 6.53 -2.24
C ALA A 57 3.36 7.09 -1.46
N ASP A 58 2.85 6.36 -0.48
CA ASP A 58 1.76 6.81 0.39
C ASP A 58 2.15 8.00 1.26
N VAL A 59 3.33 7.97 1.88
CA VAL A 59 3.87 9.12 2.62
C VAL A 59 4.00 10.34 1.70
N ALA A 60 4.50 10.16 0.48
CA ALA A 60 4.56 11.24 -0.50
C ALA A 60 3.17 11.73 -0.94
N ALA A 61 2.15 10.87 -1.00
CA ALA A 61 0.79 11.30 -1.32
C ALA A 61 0.11 12.03 -0.15
N LEU A 62 0.44 11.68 1.09
CA LEU A 62 -0.09 12.30 2.30
C LEU A 62 0.60 13.64 2.64
N PHE A 63 1.90 13.74 2.36
CA PHE A 63 2.74 14.85 2.82
C PHE A 63 3.58 15.52 1.72
N GLY A 64 3.54 15.00 0.50
CA GLY A 64 4.26 15.55 -0.64
C GLY A 64 3.59 16.83 -1.15
N HIS A 65 4.29 17.93 -0.95
CA HIS A 65 3.93 19.31 -1.28
C HIS A 65 2.76 19.88 -0.47
N ALA A 66 3.11 20.43 0.71
CA ALA A 66 2.56 21.71 1.13
C ALA A 66 3.00 22.81 0.13
N SER A 67 2.48 22.75 -1.09
CA SER A 67 2.28 23.96 -1.87
C SER A 67 0.94 24.50 -1.39
N HIS A 68 0.96 25.64 -0.71
CA HIS A 68 -0.24 26.38 -0.32
C HIS A 68 -1.08 26.74 -1.56
N HIS A 69 -1.88 25.81 -2.06
CA HIS A 69 -3.01 26.06 -2.94
C HIS A 69 -4.12 25.16 -2.49
N SER A 70 -5.14 25.75 -1.87
CA SER A 70 -6.36 25.04 -1.48
C SER A 70 -6.90 24.32 -2.71
N SER A 71 -6.90 22.99 -2.65
CA SER A 71 -7.59 22.16 -3.63
C SER A 71 -8.22 21.03 -2.85
N ALA A 72 -9.47 21.26 -2.47
CA ALA A 72 -10.35 20.26 -1.91
C ALA A 72 -10.34 19.02 -2.84
N LYS A 73 -10.05 17.84 -2.28
CA LYS A 73 -10.26 16.58 -3.00
C LYS A 73 -11.77 16.45 -3.28
N PRO A 74 -12.22 16.22 -4.52
CA PRO A 74 -13.61 15.93 -4.78
C PRO A 74 -13.94 14.56 -4.19
N SER A 75 -14.92 14.53 -3.30
CA SER A 75 -15.54 13.28 -2.83
C SER A 75 -16.11 12.55 -4.04
N ARG A 76 -15.57 11.37 -4.37
CA ARG A 76 -16.26 10.42 -5.22
C ARG A 76 -17.42 9.87 -4.42
N ASN A 77 -18.58 10.52 -4.52
CA ASN A 77 -19.91 9.93 -4.44
C ASN A 77 -20.96 10.99 -4.75
N SER A 78 -21.30 11.11 -6.04
CA SER A 78 -22.58 11.68 -6.48
C SER A 78 -23.27 10.62 -7.32
N VAL A 79 -23.82 9.60 -6.66
CA VAL A 79 -24.96 8.89 -7.24
C VAL A 79 -26.11 9.87 -7.16
N SER A 80 -26.53 10.39 -8.30
CA SER A 80 -27.72 11.21 -8.45
C SER A 80 -28.96 10.34 -8.15
N ASP A 81 -29.69 10.66 -7.09
CA ASP A 81 -31.07 10.23 -6.88
C ASP A 81 -32.00 11.09 -7.75
N PRO A 82 -32.81 10.53 -8.66
CA PRO A 82 -33.88 11.24 -9.31
C PRO A 82 -35.21 10.85 -8.65
N ALA A 83 -35.60 11.60 -7.63
CA ALA A 83 -36.94 11.47 -7.07
C ALA A 83 -37.40 12.73 -6.36
N GLU A 84 -37.76 13.79 -7.10
CA GLU A 84 -38.93 14.59 -6.70
C GLU A 84 -39.81 14.90 -7.91
N ARG A 85 -40.96 14.23 -7.85
CA ARG A 85 -42.18 14.43 -8.61
C ARG A 85 -42.94 15.60 -7.96
N THR A 86 -43.81 16.22 -8.74
CA THR A 86 -44.90 17.14 -8.35
C THR A 86 -44.56 18.62 -8.13
N GLY A 87 -45.25 19.47 -8.90
CA GLY A 87 -45.26 20.93 -8.75
C GLY A 87 -45.40 21.63 -10.09
#